data_AF-A0A7D8YH87-F1
#
_entry.id   AF-A0A7D8YH87-F1
#
_cell.length_a   1.000
_cell.length_b   1.000
_cell.length_c   1.000
_cell.angle_alpha   90.00
_cell.angle_beta   90.00
_cell.angle_gamma   90.00
#
_symmetry.space_group_name_H-M   'P 1'
#
loop_
_entity.id
_entity.type
_entity.pdbx_description
1 polymer ?
#
loop_
_entity_poly.entity_id
_entity_poly.type
_entity_poly.pdbx_seq_one_letter_code
_entity_poly.pdbx_strand_id
1 'polypeptide(L)'
;METPGGSIPVTRRSSKSGPALRAEREPQPASTPAPVAGDQLLLETAAAREKAEALLRGLLRARASSRRHLRTRGEPVPCPGSTGIDHAIESTRRMVAALERAGAHLRTTQHDDLLELLRDEA
;
A
#
# COMPACT_ATOMS: atom_id res chain seq x y z
N MET A 1 52.24 -22.60 23.01
CA MET A 1 52.90 -21.47 23.68
C MET A 1 52.21 -20.21 23.21
N GLU A 2 51.17 -19.80 23.93
CA GLU A 2 51.16 -18.72 24.94
C GLU A 2 50.74 -17.37 24.31
N THR A 3 49.54 -16.94 24.69
CA THR A 3 48.94 -15.63 24.41
C THR A 3 49.52 -14.56 25.34
N PRO A 4 49.81 -13.34 24.86
CA PRO A 4 49.79 -12.14 25.69
C PRO A 4 48.50 -11.34 25.40
N GLY A 5 47.70 -10.86 26.35
CA GLY A 5 47.96 -10.58 27.76
C GLY A 5 48.05 -9.07 27.99
N GLY A 6 46.98 -8.46 28.52
CA GLY A 6 46.98 -7.14 29.16
C GLY A 6 46.48 -5.97 28.30
N SER A 7 45.74 -4.97 28.78
CA SER A 7 45.25 -4.67 30.13
C SER A 7 44.09 -3.67 29.99
N ILE A 8 43.02 -3.91 30.75
CA ILE A 8 41.82 -3.08 30.82
C ILE A 8 42.05 -1.97 31.87
N PRO A 9 41.80 -0.69 31.58
CA PRO A 9 41.66 0.31 32.63
C PRO A 9 40.26 0.23 33.26
N VAL A 10 40.25 -0.19 34.53
CA VAL A 10 39.11 -0.08 35.45
C VAL A 10 38.99 1.37 35.92
N THR A 11 37.87 2.03 35.64
CA THR A 11 37.42 3.19 36.42
C THR A 11 36.29 2.78 37.36
N ARG A 12 36.52 3.10 38.63
CA ARG A 12 35.79 2.66 39.81
C ARG A 12 34.79 3.74 40.22
N ARG A 13 33.57 3.29 40.55
CA ARG A 13 32.60 3.83 41.53
C ARG A 13 32.26 5.32 41.50
N SER A 14 30.95 5.59 41.42
CA SER A 14 30.27 6.09 42.62
C SER A 14 28.78 5.76 42.60
N SER A 15 28.38 5.10 43.69
CA SER A 15 27.02 4.81 44.12
C SER A 15 26.30 6.10 44.53
N LYS A 16 25.12 6.35 43.97
CA LYS A 16 24.11 7.19 44.62
C LYS A 16 22.78 6.46 44.59
N SER A 17 22.49 5.80 45.70
CA SER A 17 21.18 5.29 46.06
C SER A 17 20.19 6.44 46.28
N GLY A 18 19.02 6.35 45.67
CA GLY A 18 17.83 7.11 46.04
C GLY A 18 16.61 6.22 45.82
N PRO A 19 15.80 5.94 46.86
CA PRO A 19 14.58 5.16 46.72
C PRO A 19 13.43 6.10 46.36
N ALA A 20 12.81 5.88 45.20
CA ALA A 20 11.54 6.51 44.86
C ALA A 20 10.61 5.45 44.26
N LEU A 21 9.75 4.93 45.13
CA LEU A 21 8.53 4.23 44.78
C LEU A 21 7.74 5.07 43.78
N ARG A 22 7.78 4.67 42.51
CA ARG A 22 6.70 4.93 41.56
C ARG A 22 6.56 3.71 40.69
N ALA A 23 5.57 2.90 41.01
CA ALA A 23 4.96 1.96 40.09
C ALA A 23 4.36 2.77 38.93
N GLU A 24 5.19 3.18 37.99
CA GLU A 24 4.71 3.60 36.68
C GLU A 24 4.33 2.29 35.99
N ARG A 25 3.05 1.94 36.10
CA ARG A 25 2.38 1.06 35.16
C ARG A 25 2.74 1.58 33.78
N GLU A 26 3.65 0.89 33.08
CA GLU A 26 3.77 1.08 31.64
C GLU A 26 2.37 0.97 31.05
N PRO A 27 1.92 1.97 30.26
CA PRO A 27 0.70 1.80 29.51
C PRO A 27 0.93 0.61 28.59
N GLN A 28 0.22 -0.49 28.87
CA GLN A 28 0.15 -1.61 27.94
C GLN A 28 -0.14 -1.02 26.55
N PRO A 29 0.64 -1.38 25.51
CA PRO A 29 0.31 -0.95 24.16
C PRO A 29 -1.10 -1.45 23.91
N ALA A 30 -2.04 -0.50 23.79
CA ALA A 30 -3.43 -0.79 23.46
C ALA A 30 -3.38 -1.66 22.21
N SER A 31 -3.73 -2.94 22.39
CA SER A 31 -3.83 -3.92 21.32
C SER A 31 -4.73 -3.30 20.27
N THR A 32 -4.12 -2.77 19.21
CA THR A 32 -4.87 -2.23 18.09
C THR A 32 -5.67 -3.41 17.56
N PRO A 33 -7.02 -3.33 17.50
CA PRO A 33 -7.80 -4.44 17.00
C PRO A 33 -7.26 -4.78 15.62
N ALA A 34 -6.88 -6.04 15.43
CA ALA A 34 -6.39 -6.51 14.15
C ALA A 34 -7.43 -6.14 13.09
N PRO A 35 -7.02 -5.56 11.95
CA PRO A 35 -7.96 -5.22 10.90
C PRO A 35 -8.73 -6.48 10.53
N VAL A 36 -10.06 -6.40 10.59
CA VAL A 36 -10.96 -7.44 10.10
C VAL A 36 -10.53 -7.74 8.66
N ALA A 37 -10.41 -9.02 8.28
CA ALA A 37 -9.79 -9.42 7.02
C ALA A 37 -10.37 -8.71 5.77
N GLY A 38 -11.63 -8.26 5.82
CA GLY A 38 -12.26 -7.45 4.77
C GLY A 38 -11.68 -6.03 4.61
N ASP A 39 -11.21 -5.39 5.67
CA ASP A 39 -10.62 -4.05 5.62
C ASP A 39 -9.28 -4.06 4.88
N GLN A 40 -8.51 -5.13 5.10
CA GLN A 40 -7.26 -5.34 4.37
C GLN A 40 -7.53 -5.54 2.87
N LEU A 41 -8.54 -6.34 2.52
CA LEU A 41 -8.91 -6.59 1.12
C LEU A 41 -9.43 -5.33 0.41
N LEU A 42 -10.19 -4.48 1.12
CA LEU A 42 -10.61 -3.16 0.62
C LEU A 42 -9.43 -2.23 0.38
N LEU A 43 -8.47 -2.19 1.31
CA LEU A 43 -7.27 -1.38 1.19
C LEU A 43 -6.42 -1.84 -0.02
N GLU A 44 -6.24 -3.15 -0.17
CA GLU A 44 -5.51 -3.74 -1.29
C GLU A 44 -6.20 -3.44 -2.63
N THR A 45 -7.53 -3.53 -2.68
CA THR A 45 -8.33 -3.21 -3.87
C THR A 45 -8.21 -1.72 -4.24
N ALA A 46 -8.25 -0.84 -3.25
CA ALA A 46 -8.07 0.60 -3.44
C ALA A 46 -6.65 0.93 -3.94
N ALA A 47 -5.62 0.32 -3.35
CA ALA A 47 -4.24 0.50 -3.79
C ALA A 47 -4.01 -0.04 -5.21
N ALA A 48 -4.62 -1.18 -5.56
CA ALA A 48 -4.58 -1.73 -6.91
C ALA A 48 -5.25 -0.78 -7.93
N ARG A 49 -6.38 -0.17 -7.56
CA ARG A 49 -7.07 0.82 -8.39
C ARG A 49 -6.19 2.04 -8.64
N GLU A 50 -5.57 2.59 -7.60
CA GLU A 50 -4.69 3.76 -7.73
C GLU A 50 -3.51 3.47 -8.67
N LYS A 51 -2.89 2.29 -8.55
CA LYS A 51 -1.82 1.83 -9.45
C LYS A 51 -2.31 1.70 -10.89
N ALA A 52 -3.51 1.14 -11.11
CA ALA A 52 -4.11 1.02 -12.43
C ALA A 52 -4.42 2.40 -13.06
N GLU A 53 -4.90 3.36 -12.28
CA GLU A 53 -5.12 4.73 -12.74
C GLU A 53 -3.82 5.47 -13.05
N ALA A 54 -2.77 5.26 -12.25
CA ALA A 54 -1.43 5.78 -12.53
C ALA A 54 -0.88 5.23 -13.86
N LEU A 55 -1.02 3.92 -14.09
CA LEU A 55 -0.65 3.27 -15.34
C LEU A 55 -1.43 3.87 -16.53
N LEU A 56 -2.76 4.02 -16.40
CA LEU A 56 -3.61 4.59 -17.44
C LEU A 56 -3.17 6.00 -17.82
N ARG A 57 -2.86 6.85 -16.83
CA ARG A 57 -2.32 8.20 -17.06
C ARG A 57 -0.99 8.15 -17.81
N GLY A 58 -0.12 7.20 -17.46
CA GLY A 58 1.14 6.95 -18.18
C GLY A 58 0.92 6.59 -19.65
N LEU A 59 0.01 5.64 -19.92
CA LEU A 59 -0.33 5.20 -21.29
C LEU A 59 -0.92 6.34 -22.13
N LEU A 60 -1.79 7.17 -21.56
CA LEU A 60 -2.36 8.33 -22.24
C LEU A 60 -1.28 9.36 -22.61
N ARG A 61 -0.32 9.61 -21.70
CA ARG A 61 0.82 10.49 -21.98
C ARG A 61 1.72 9.91 -23.08
N ALA A 62 2.03 8.61 -23.02
CA ALA A 62 2.81 7.92 -24.04
C ALA A 62 2.13 8.01 -25.43
N ARG A 63 0.81 7.80 -25.49
CA ARG A 63 0.01 7.97 -26.70
C ARG A 63 0.13 9.38 -27.27
N ALA A 64 -0.04 10.39 -26.42
CA ALA A 64 0.06 11.79 -26.84
C ALA A 64 1.47 12.14 -27.37
N SER A 65 2.51 11.66 -26.69
CA SER A 65 3.90 11.87 -27.11
C SER A 65 4.20 11.19 -28.45
N SER A 66 3.78 9.94 -28.64
CA SER A 66 3.94 9.24 -29.91
C SER A 66 3.23 9.95 -31.05
N ARG A 67 1.97 10.39 -30.85
CA ARG A 67 1.24 11.18 -31.86
C ARG A 67 1.92 12.50 -32.19
N ARG A 68 2.49 13.17 -31.20
CA ARG A 68 3.25 14.42 -31.41
C ARG A 68 4.50 14.17 -32.26
N HIS A 69 5.29 13.13 -31.95
CA HIS A 69 6.49 12.78 -32.71
C HIS A 69 6.20 12.43 -34.17
N LEU A 70 5.08 11.74 -34.44
CA LEU A 70 4.68 11.40 -35.80
C LEU A 70 4.26 12.64 -36.60
N ARG A 71 3.48 13.54 -35.98
CA ARG A 71 3.10 14.82 -36.59
C ARG A 71 4.31 15.67 -36.96
N THR A 72 5.33 15.72 -36.11
CA THR A 72 6.55 16.49 -36.39
C THR A 72 7.39 15.91 -37.52
N ARG A 73 7.23 14.62 -37.86
CA ARG A 73 7.96 13.97 -38.96
C ARG A 73 7.24 14.05 -40.31
N GLY A 74 6.03 14.61 -40.37
CA GLY A 74 5.28 14.78 -41.62
C GLY A 74 4.79 13.49 -42.26
N GLU A 75 4.89 12.36 -41.56
CA GLU A 75 4.58 11.02 -42.06
C GLU A 75 3.10 10.68 -41.77
N PRO A 76 2.22 10.58 -42.78
CA PRO A 76 0.86 10.06 -42.62
C PRO A 76 0.90 8.52 -42.63
N VAL A 77 1.61 7.92 -41.66
CA VAL A 77 1.66 6.45 -41.57
C VAL A 77 0.68 6.00 -40.48
N PRO A 78 -0.22 5.05 -40.77
CA PRO A 78 -0.98 4.38 -39.72
C PRO A 78 0.04 3.69 -38.82
N CYS A 79 0.21 4.18 -37.59
CA CYS A 79 1.21 3.62 -36.69
C CYS A 79 0.75 2.24 -36.20
N PRO A 80 1.39 1.14 -36.60
CA PRO A 80 0.99 -0.19 -36.12
C PRO A 80 1.19 -0.34 -34.59
N GLY A 81 1.98 0.53 -33.96
CA GLY A 81 2.09 0.62 -32.50
C GLY A 81 0.98 1.38 -31.78
N SER A 82 0.10 2.09 -32.50
CA SER A 82 -1.04 2.78 -31.87
C SER A 82 -2.08 1.79 -31.36
N THR A 83 -2.24 0.64 -32.04
CA THR A 83 -3.16 -0.42 -31.62
C THR A 83 -2.72 -1.04 -30.30
N GLY A 84 -1.42 -1.26 -30.08
CA GLY A 84 -0.89 -1.80 -28.81
C GLY A 84 -1.13 -0.87 -27.62
N ILE A 85 -0.84 0.43 -27.77
CA ILE A 85 -1.11 1.42 -26.71
C ILE A 85 -2.61 1.60 -26.49
N ASP A 86 -3.41 1.63 -27.56
CA ASP A 86 -4.87 1.77 -27.46
C ASP A 86 -5.50 0.53 -26.79
N HIS A 87 -5.04 -0.69 -27.11
CA HIS A 87 -5.45 -1.92 -26.42
C HIS A 87 -5.03 -1.92 -24.95
N ALA A 88 -3.81 -1.47 -24.63
CA ALA A 88 -3.35 -1.36 -23.25
C ALA A 88 -4.20 -0.34 -22.46
N ILE A 89 -4.57 0.79 -23.07
CA ILE A 89 -5.47 1.79 -22.47
C ILE A 89 -6.84 1.17 -22.21
N GLU A 90 -7.40 0.47 -23.19
CA GLU A 90 -8.72 -0.18 -23.05
C GLU A 90 -8.70 -1.26 -21.97
N SER A 91 -7.70 -2.13 -21.99
CA SER A 91 -7.49 -3.17 -20.98
C SER A 91 -7.38 -2.56 -19.57
N THR A 92 -6.57 -1.50 -19.42
CA THR A 92 -6.40 -0.83 -18.13
C THR A 92 -7.69 -0.16 -17.65
N ARG A 93 -8.50 0.42 -18.56
CA ARG A 93 -9.84 0.94 -18.22
C ARG A 93 -10.77 -0.15 -17.71
N ARG A 94 -10.78 -1.31 -18.38
CA ARG A 94 -11.58 -2.48 -17.95
C ARG A 94 -11.13 -2.97 -16.56
N MET A 95 -9.82 -2.98 -16.32
CA MET A 95 -9.25 -3.35 -15.02
C MET A 95 -9.67 -2.37 -13.90
N VAL A 96 -9.60 -1.04 -14.14
CA VAL A 96 -10.08 -0.04 -13.17
C VAL A 96 -11.56 -0.25 -12.86
N ALA A 97 -12.40 -0.43 -13.88
CA ALA A 97 -13.84 -0.68 -13.70
C ALA A 97 -14.13 -2.01 -12.97
N ALA A 98 -13.29 -3.03 -13.15
CA ALA A 98 -13.41 -4.28 -12.40
C ALA A 98 -13.05 -4.09 -10.92
N LEU A 99 -11.97 -3.34 -10.62
CA LEU A 99 -11.55 -3.03 -9.25
C LEU A 99 -12.56 -2.15 -8.52
N GLU A 100 -13.17 -1.18 -9.21
CA GLU A 100 -14.25 -0.37 -8.65
C GLU A 100 -15.48 -1.22 -8.28
N ARG A 101 -15.89 -2.15 -9.16
CA ARG A 101 -16.99 -3.08 -8.88
C ARG A 101 -16.65 -4.02 -7.73
N ALA A 102 -15.43 -4.55 -7.68
CA ALA A 102 -14.97 -5.40 -6.59
C ALA A 102 -14.98 -4.65 -5.25
N GLY A 103 -14.44 -3.43 -5.22
CA GLY A 103 -14.45 -2.60 -4.01
C GLY A 103 -15.86 -2.23 -3.54
N ALA A 104 -16.79 -1.96 -4.47
CA ALA A 104 -18.19 -1.73 -4.13
C ALA A 104 -18.85 -2.98 -3.54
N HIS A 105 -18.62 -4.15 -4.15
CA HIS A 105 -19.15 -5.42 -3.67
C HIS A 105 -18.64 -5.78 -2.26
N LEU A 106 -17.35 -5.59 -2.01
CA LEU A 106 -16.75 -5.83 -0.69
C LEU A 106 -17.36 -4.95 0.40
N ARG A 107 -17.63 -3.67 0.10
CA ARG A 107 -18.31 -2.77 1.05
C ARG A 107 -19.75 -3.20 1.33
N THR A 108 -20.48 -3.66 0.32
CA THR A 108 -21.85 -4.16 0.53
C THR A 108 -21.86 -5.42 1.39
N THR A 109 -20.99 -6.39 1.09
CA THR A 109 -20.91 -7.64 1.86
C THR A 109 -20.51 -7.37 3.32
N GLN A 110 -19.51 -6.52 3.57
CA GLN A 110 -19.16 -6.12 4.94
C GLN A 110 -20.32 -5.44 5.68
N HIS A 111 -21.12 -4.65 4.98
CA HIS A 111 -22.28 -4.00 5.60
C HIS A 111 -23.37 -5.02 5.95
N ASP A 112 -23.63 -5.97 5.04
CA ASP A 112 -24.61 -7.04 5.25
C ASP A 112 -24.21 -7.95 6.43
N ASP A 113 -22.94 -8.37 6.50
CA ASP A 113 -22.41 -9.18 7.60
C ASP A 113 -22.57 -8.47 8.96
N LEU A 114 -22.36 -7.15 8.99
CA LEU A 114 -22.48 -6.34 10.20
C LEU A 114 -23.95 -6.17 10.63
N LEU A 115 -24.88 -6.10 9.68
CA LEU A 115 -26.31 -6.07 9.95
C LEU A 115 -26.84 -7.43 10.45
N GLU A 116 -26.31 -8.54 9.93
CA GLU A 116 -26.64 -9.89 10.44
C GLU A 116 -26.16 -10.06 11.88
N LEU A 117 -24.92 -9.65 12.20
CA LEU A 117 -24.38 -9.70 13.56
C LEU A 117 -25.26 -8.92 14.55
N LEU A 118 -25.74 -7.73 14.16
CA LEU A 118 -26.61 -6.90 14.99
C LEU A 118 -28.02 -7.49 15.18
N ARG A 119 -28.49 -8.37 14.27
CA ARG A 119 -29.78 -9.06 14.41
C ARG A 119 -29.71 -10.24 15.36
N ASP A 120 -28.59 -10.95 15.40
CA ASP A 120 -28.41 -12.10 16.28
C ASP A 120 -28.24 -11.70 17.76
N GLU A 121 -27.89 -10.44 18.04
CA GLU A 121 -27.76 -9.90 19.41
C GLU A 121 -29.06 -9.29 19.99
N ALA A 122 -30.16 -9.23 19.22
CA ALA A 122 -31.43 -8.60 19.61
C ALA A 122 -32.55 -9.62 19.92
#